data_AF-A0A5C6U196-F1
#
_entry.id   AF-A0A5C6U196-F1
#
_cell.length_a   1.000
_cell.length_b   1.000
_cell.length_c   1.000
_cell.angle_alpha   90.00
_cell.angle_beta   90.00
_cell.angle_gamma   90.00
#
_symmetry.space_group_name_H-M   'P 1'
#
loop_
_entity.id
_entity.type
_entity.pdbx_description
1 polymer ?
#
loop_
_entity_poly.entity_id
_entity_poly.type
_entity_poly.pdbx_seq_one_letter_code
_entity_poly.pdbx_strand_id
1 'polypeptide(L)'
;MLTALALAAALYAAVLALLWFGQERLIFLPTPLSADHRLAREPGVHERFVEVDGARLSVLELRLPDPKGVVFFLHGNAGNLASWFVNAGFYRQANYDR
;
A
#
# COMPACT_ATOMS: atom_id res chain seq x y z
N MET A 1 -12.65 -32.63 -33.43
CA MET A 1 -13.15 -31.26 -33.15
C MET A 1 -13.59 -31.11 -31.69
N LEU A 2 -14.52 -31.93 -31.18
CA LEU A 2 -14.96 -31.88 -29.77
C LEU A 2 -13.84 -32.12 -28.75
N THR A 3 -12.96 -33.08 -29.00
CA THR A 3 -11.80 -33.36 -28.13
C THR A 3 -10.85 -32.17 -28.03
N ALA A 4 -10.56 -31.52 -29.16
CA ALA A 4 -9.72 -30.32 -29.19
C ALA A 4 -10.35 -29.15 -28.42
N LEU A 5 -11.67 -28.95 -28.56
CA LEU A 5 -12.42 -27.94 -27.79
C LEU A 5 -12.41 -28.25 -26.29
N ALA A 6 -12.60 -29.51 -25.90
CA ALA A 6 -12.55 -29.92 -24.50
C ALA A 6 -11.15 -29.70 -23.89
N LEU A 7 -10.08 -30.02 -24.62
CA LEU A 7 -8.71 -29.76 -24.18
C LEU A 7 -8.43 -28.26 -24.04
N ALA A 8 -8.88 -27.43 -24.99
CA ALA A 8 -8.74 -25.99 -24.91
C ALA A 8 -9.48 -25.40 -23.70
N ALA A 9 -10.71 -25.85 -23.45
CA ALA A 9 -11.50 -25.43 -22.29
C ALA A 9 -10.84 -25.85 -20.97
N ALA A 10 -10.33 -27.09 -20.88
CA ALA A 10 -9.63 -27.57 -19.69
C ALA A 10 -8.35 -26.78 -19.41
N LEU A 11 -7.57 -26.46 -20.46
CA LEU A 11 -6.37 -25.63 -20.33
C LEU A 11 -6.73 -24.21 -19.85
N TYR A 12 -7.76 -23.60 -20.43
CA TYR A 12 -8.21 -22.28 -20.03
C TYR A 12 -8.69 -22.25 -18.57
N ALA A 13 -9.48 -23.24 -18.15
CA ALA A 13 -9.90 -23.38 -16.76
C ALA A 13 -8.72 -23.56 -15.81
N ALA A 14 -7.70 -24.32 -16.21
CA ALA A 14 -6.47 -24.48 -15.43
C ALA A 14 -5.72 -23.15 -15.26
N VAL A 15 -5.59 -22.35 -16.32
CA VAL A 15 -4.97 -21.01 -16.24
C VAL A 15 -5.76 -20.09 -15.30
N LEU A 16 -7.10 -20.07 -15.41
CA LEU A 16 -7.94 -19.27 -14.53
C LEU A 16 -7.80 -19.71 -13.06
N ALA A 17 -7.74 -21.01 -12.79
CA ALA A 17 -7.51 -21.52 -11.44
C ALA A 17 -6.15 -21.05 -10.91
N LEU A 18 -5.08 -21.17 -11.70
CA LEU A 18 -3.75 -20.68 -11.31
C LEU A 18 -3.75 -19.18 -11.01
N LEU A 19 -4.41 -18.38 -11.84
CA LEU A 19 -4.57 -16.94 -11.60
C LEU A 19 -5.38 -16.67 -10.34
N TRP A 20 -6.50 -17.36 -10.13
CA TRP A 20 -7.36 -17.19 -8.96
C TRP A 20 -6.63 -17.47 -7.65
N PHE A 21 -5.90 -18.58 -7.57
CA PHE A 21 -5.12 -18.94 -6.38
C PHE A 21 -3.83 -18.13 -6.24
N GLY A 22 -3.28 -17.62 -7.34
CA GLY A 22 -2.03 -16.84 -7.37
C GLY A 22 -2.21 -15.32 -7.33
N GLN A 23 -3.45 -14.80 -7.42
CA GLN A 23 -3.73 -13.38 -7.68
C GLN A 23 -3.08 -12.46 -6.67
N GLU A 24 -3.08 -12.82 -5.38
CA GLU A 24 -2.54 -11.96 -4.33
C GLU A 24 -1.05 -11.70 -4.51
N ARG A 25 -0.28 -12.72 -4.93
CA ARG A 25 1.16 -12.58 -5.16
C ARG A 25 1.48 -11.79 -6.43
N LEU A 26 0.54 -11.73 -7.37
CA LEU A 26 0.67 -10.98 -8.62
C LEU A 26 0.26 -9.52 -8.43
N ILE A 27 -0.77 -9.27 -7.64
CA ILE A 27 -1.37 -7.96 -7.43
C ILE A 27 -0.71 -7.24 -6.25
N PHE A 28 -0.45 -7.92 -5.14
CA PHE A 28 0.19 -7.33 -3.98
C PHE A 28 1.68 -7.63 -4.00
N LEU A 29 2.46 -6.56 -4.24
CA LEU A 29 3.91 -6.61 -4.31
C LEU A 29 4.49 -5.78 -3.16
N PRO A 30 4.33 -6.22 -1.91
CA PRO A 30 4.82 -5.47 -0.75
C PRO A 30 6.34 -5.46 -0.73
N THR A 31 6.92 -4.40 -0.19
CA THR A 31 8.33 -4.36 0.19
C THR A 31 8.38 -4.47 1.72
N PRO A 32 8.72 -5.63 2.29
CA PRO A 32 8.75 -5.80 3.74
C PRO A 32 9.77 -4.86 4.41
N LEU A 33 9.44 -4.37 5.59
CA LEU A 33 10.32 -3.59 6.44
C LEU A 33 10.61 -4.36 7.73
N SER A 34 11.75 -4.06 8.36
CA SER A 34 12.04 -4.59 9.70
C SER A 34 11.07 -3.98 10.72
N ALA A 35 10.78 -4.72 11.79
CA ALA A 35 9.84 -4.27 12.83
C ALA A 35 10.30 -3.01 13.58
N ASP A 36 11.61 -2.74 13.58
CA ASP A 36 12.27 -1.56 14.17
C ASP A 36 12.52 -0.44 13.15
N HIS A 37 12.01 -0.59 11.92
CA HIS A 37 12.21 0.40 10.88
C HIS A 37 11.57 1.74 11.23
N ARG A 38 12.39 2.79 11.33
CA ARG A 38 11.90 4.14 11.62
C ARG A 38 11.35 4.81 10.36
N LEU A 39 10.04 5.07 10.35
CA LEU A 39 9.35 5.72 9.22
C LEU A 39 9.31 7.24 9.35
N ALA A 40 9.07 7.77 10.55
CA ALA A 40 9.07 9.20 10.81
C ALA A 40 10.51 9.76 10.91
N ARG A 41 11.03 10.26 9.78
CA ARG A 41 12.41 10.77 9.66
C ARG A 41 12.51 12.28 9.49
N GLU A 42 11.42 12.94 9.13
CA GLU A 42 11.39 14.37 8.85
C GLU A 42 10.84 15.20 10.03
N PRO A 43 11.25 16.48 10.17
CA PRO A 43 10.70 17.36 11.19
C PRO A 43 9.19 17.54 11.09
N GLY A 44 8.49 17.46 12.22
CA GLY A 44 7.02 17.59 12.28
C GLY A 44 6.26 16.39 11.68
N VAL A 45 6.97 15.33 11.26
CA VAL A 45 6.36 14.07 10.86
C VAL A 45 6.42 13.11 12.04
N HIS A 46 5.29 12.49 12.33
CA HIS A 46 5.10 11.58 13.44
C HIS A 46 4.58 10.24 12.95
N GLU A 47 5.09 9.16 13.55
CA GLU A 47 4.52 7.83 13.35
C GLU A 47 3.45 7.59 14.42
N ARG A 48 2.34 7.01 13.98
CA ARG A 48 1.21 6.55 14.80
C ARG A 48 0.90 5.11 14.41
N PHE A 49 0.22 4.42 15.32
CA PHE A 49 -0.24 3.06 15.07
C PHE A 49 -1.76 2.98 15.15
N VAL A 50 -2.34 2.20 14.26
CA VAL A 50 -3.77 1.86 14.25
C VAL A 50 -3.89 0.35 14.30
N GLU A 51 -4.58 -0.16 15.31
CA GLU A 51 -4.87 -1.58 15.43
C GLU A 51 -6.07 -1.94 14.54
N VAL A 52 -5.95 -3.02 13.78
CA VAL A 52 -7.03 -3.59 12.95
C VAL A 52 -7.03 -5.11 13.15
N ASP A 53 -8.09 -5.77 12.67
CA ASP A 53 -8.18 -7.23 12.78
C ASP A 53 -7.01 -7.90 12.06
N GLY A 54 -6.17 -8.59 12.83
CA GLY A 54 -5.02 -9.34 12.33
C GLY A 54 -3.77 -8.52 11.98
N ALA A 55 -3.75 -7.21 12.19
CA ALA A 55 -2.58 -6.38 11.91
C ALA A 55 -2.51 -5.09 12.74
N ARG A 56 -1.30 -4.54 12.85
CA ARG A 56 -1.05 -3.18 13.34
C ARG A 56 -0.48 -2.34 12.20
N LEU A 57 -1.18 -1.26 11.84
CA LEU A 57 -0.81 -0.40 10.73
C LEU A 57 0.00 0.81 11.24
N SER A 58 1.12 1.10 10.59
CA SER A 58 1.83 2.37 10.76
C SER A 58 1.16 3.46 9.93
N VAL A 59 1.00 4.63 10.52
CA VAL A 59 0.51 5.86 9.87
C VAL A 59 1.55 6.96 10.07
N LEU A 60 1.84 7.71 9.00
CA LEU A 60 2.69 8.89 9.09
C LEU A 60 1.83 10.15 9.00
N GLU A 61 1.99 11.02 9.99
CA GLU A 61 1.26 12.27 10.18
C GLU A 61 2.26 13.44 10.11
N LEU A 62 2.18 14.27 9.07
CA LEU A 62 2.75 15.62 9.06
C LEU A 62 1.78 16.57 9.76
N ARG A 63 2.25 17.22 10.82
CA ARG A 63 1.45 18.17 11.60
C ARG A 63 2.03 19.57 11.58
N LEU A 64 1.21 20.54 11.20
CA LEU A 64 1.53 21.97 11.15
C LEU A 64 0.81 22.72 12.29
N PRO A 65 1.28 23.93 12.68
CA PRO A 65 0.66 24.69 13.76
C PRO A 65 -0.77 25.17 13.48
N ASP A 66 -1.07 25.57 12.23
CA ASP A 66 -2.38 26.08 11.79
C ASP A 66 -2.65 25.66 10.33
N PRO A 67 -2.87 24.36 10.06
CA PRO A 67 -3.07 23.84 8.72
C PRO A 67 -4.43 24.25 8.17
N LYS A 68 -4.49 24.48 6.86
CA LYS A 68 -5.74 24.76 6.13
C LYS A 68 -6.68 23.56 6.04
N GLY A 69 -6.16 22.36 6.32
CA GLY A 69 -6.89 21.10 6.27
C GLY A 69 -5.94 19.90 6.27
N VAL A 70 -6.49 18.71 6.04
CA VAL A 70 -5.76 17.44 6.04
C VAL A 70 -5.89 16.76 4.67
N VAL A 71 -4.78 16.28 4.12
CA VAL A 71 -4.77 15.41 2.95
C VAL A 71 -4.54 13.97 3.37
N PHE A 72 -5.63 13.21 3.51
CA PHE A 72 -5.55 11.80 3.84
C PHE A 72 -5.19 10.97 2.61
N PHE A 73 -4.01 10.35 2.62
CA PHE A 73 -3.49 9.60 1.49
C PHE A 73 -3.33 8.11 1.81
N LEU A 74 -3.91 7.26 0.97
CA LEU A 74 -3.73 5.81 0.99
C LEU A 74 -2.93 5.38 -0.23
N HIS A 75 -1.86 4.63 -0.02
CA HIS A 75 -1.02 4.16 -1.12
C HIS A 75 -1.62 2.95 -1.85
N GLY A 76 -1.06 2.63 -3.02
CA GLY A 76 -1.49 1.48 -3.82
C GLY A 76 -1.07 0.12 -3.25
N ASN A 77 -1.35 -0.94 -3.99
CA ASN A 77 -1.08 -2.35 -3.67
C ASN A 77 0.41 -2.78 -3.59
N ALA A 78 1.36 -1.88 -3.90
CA ALA A 78 2.78 -2.20 -3.97
C ALA A 78 3.63 -1.31 -3.05
N GLY A 79 4.77 -1.85 -2.59
CA GLY A 79 5.73 -1.14 -1.76
C GLY A 79 5.29 -1.03 -0.29
N ASN A 80 5.61 0.09 0.34
CA ASN A 80 5.28 0.37 1.75
C ASN A 80 5.31 1.89 2.04
N LEU A 81 4.97 2.26 3.26
CA LEU A 81 4.87 3.66 3.67
C LEU A 81 6.19 4.47 3.52
N ALA A 82 7.37 3.83 3.59
CA ALA A 82 8.65 4.50 3.44
C ALA A 82 8.88 5.07 2.04
N SER A 83 8.32 4.44 1.00
CA SER A 83 8.40 4.93 -0.38
C SER A 83 7.24 5.84 -0.78
N TRP A 84 6.11 5.78 -0.07
CA TRP A 84 4.89 6.52 -0.41
C TRP A 84 4.70 7.82 0.37
N PHE A 85 5.36 7.96 1.52
CA PHE A 85 5.43 9.24 2.23
C PHE A 85 6.52 10.12 1.62
N VAL A 86 6.21 10.65 0.44
CA VAL A 86 7.12 11.52 -0.31
C VAL A 86 6.68 12.98 -0.21
N ASN A 87 7.67 13.86 -0.21
CA ASN A 87 7.49 15.29 -0.44
C ASN A 87 6.64 16.00 0.62
N ALA A 88 6.93 15.79 1.91
CA ALA A 88 6.30 16.55 2.98
C ALA A 88 6.51 18.07 2.81
N GLY A 89 7.62 18.49 2.18
CA GLY A 89 7.87 19.88 1.81
C GLY A 89 6.76 20.53 0.97
N PHE A 90 6.18 19.81 0.01
CA PHE A 90 5.05 20.30 -0.77
C PHE A 90 3.82 20.61 0.11
N TYR A 91 3.50 19.73 1.04
CA TYR A 91 2.36 19.90 1.98
C TYR A 91 2.63 21.04 2.96
N ARG A 92 3.87 21.17 3.45
CA ARG A 92 4.30 22.33 4.26
C ARG A 92 4.09 23.65 3.52
N GLN A 93 4.54 23.73 2.26
CA GLN A 93 4.39 24.95 1.45
C GLN A 93 2.92 25.28 1.15
N ALA A 94 2.09 24.26 0.93
CA ALA A 94 0.66 24.45 0.72
C ALA A 94 -0.14 24.75 2.01
N ASN A 95 0.50 24.61 3.18
CA ASN A 95 -0.08 24.67 4.52
C ASN A 95 -1.22 23.66 4.73
N TYR A 96 -0.95 22.39 4.45
CA TYR A 96 -1.85 21.27 4.76
C TYR A 96 -1.13 20.22 5.59
N ASP A 97 -1.86 19.63 6.52
CA ASP A 97 -1.45 18.38 7.17
C ASP A 97 -1.58 17.21 6.20
N ARG A 98 -0.85 16.13 6.48
CA ARG A 98 -0.87 14.89 5.68
C ARG A 98 -0.77 13.66 6.56
#